data_AF-A0A3D6BLC9-F1
#
_entry.id   AF-A0A3D6BLC9-F1
#
_cell.length_a   1.000
_cell.length_b   1.000
_cell.length_c   1.000
_cell.angle_alpha   90.00
_cell.angle_beta   90.00
_cell.angle_gamma   90.00
#
_symmetry.space_group_name_H-M   'P 1'
#
loop_
_entity.id
_entity.type
_entity.pdbx_description
1 polymer ?
#
loop_
_entity_poly.entity_id
_entity_poly.type
_entity_poly.pdbx_seq_one_letter_code
_entity_poly.pdbx_strand_id
1 'polypeptide(L)'
;MKKSTTIVGLALTMLAVYAILNLVSLKRDLADAMEQTSALQAEIQQAQAEGAELEEKMQALDTDDGIESLAKYRLRLIGSDEKIFRDIRG
;
A
#
# COMPACT_ATOMS: atom_id res chain seq x y z
N MET A 1 49.95 40.05 -13.60
CA MET A 1 48.75 39.33 -14.11
C MET A 1 48.60 37.89 -13.57
N LYS A 2 49.65 37.22 -13.09
CA LYS A 2 49.59 35.81 -12.59
C LYS A 2 48.69 35.56 -11.37
N LYS A 3 48.54 36.53 -10.44
CA LYS A 3 47.75 36.34 -9.20
C LYS A 3 46.24 36.20 -9.44
N SER A 4 45.72 36.85 -10.50
CA SER A 4 44.29 36.82 -10.83
C SER A 4 43.86 35.43 -11.32
N THR A 5 44.66 34.79 -12.18
CA THR A 5 44.36 33.45 -12.70
C THR A 5 44.35 32.39 -11.60
N THR A 6 45.21 32.51 -10.59
CA THR A 6 45.24 31.58 -9.46
C THR A 6 44.01 31.73 -8.57
N ILE A 7 43.55 32.96 -8.31
CA ILE A 7 42.34 33.23 -7.53
C ILE A 7 41.09 32.72 -8.25
N VAL A 8 41.01 32.96 -9.57
CA VAL A 8 39.89 32.46 -10.39
C VAL A 8 39.85 30.94 -10.43
N GLY A 9 41.01 30.27 -10.58
CA GLY A 9 41.09 28.81 -10.53
C GLY A 9 40.69 28.24 -9.16
N LEU A 10 41.03 28.94 -8.07
CA LEU A 10 40.67 28.56 -6.71
C LEU A 10 39.17 28.74 -6.44
N ALA A 11 38.56 29.80 -6.97
CA ALA A 11 37.12 30.01 -6.91
C ALA A 11 36.34 28.95 -7.71
N LEU A 12 36.82 28.60 -8.91
CA LEU A 12 36.23 27.56 -9.76
C LEU A 12 36.27 26.17 -9.10
N THR A 13 37.39 25.84 -8.45
CA THR A 13 37.51 24.58 -7.72
C THR A 13 36.60 24.55 -6.49
N MET A 14 36.49 25.64 -5.73
CA MET A 14 35.52 25.75 -4.63
C MET A 14 34.08 25.57 -5.10
N LEU A 15 33.71 26.16 -6.24
CA LEU A 15 32.38 26.07 -6.82
C LEU A 15 32.08 24.64 -7.31
N ALA A 16 33.06 23.98 -7.92
CA ALA A 16 32.95 22.57 -8.31
C ALA A 16 32.74 21.65 -7.09
N VAL A 17 33.49 21.87 -6.00
CA VAL A 17 33.32 21.11 -4.75
C VAL A 17 31.91 21.32 -4.18
N TYR A 18 31.43 22.56 -4.13
CA TYR A 18 30.07 22.85 -3.66
C TYR A 18 29.00 22.14 -4.51
N ALA A 19 29.14 22.18 -5.83
CA ALA A 19 28.21 21.51 -6.74
C ALA A 19 28.20 19.98 -6.53
N ILE A 20 29.36 19.36 -6.34
CA ILE A 20 29.48 17.92 -6.08
C ILE A 20 28.83 17.55 -4.74
N LEU A 21 29.12 18.30 -3.67
CA LEU A 21 28.51 18.07 -2.36
C LEU A 21 26.99 18.20 -2.42
N ASN A 22 26.48 19.23 -3.10
CA ASN A 22 25.05 19.45 -3.25
C ASN A 22 24.38 18.35 -4.09
N LEU A 23 25.05 17.87 -5.14
CA LEU A 23 24.56 16.76 -5.96
C LEU A 23 24.48 15.45 -5.17
N VAL A 24 25.45 15.18 -4.30
CA VAL A 24 25.46 13.99 -3.43
C VAL A 24 24.33 14.04 -2.41
N SER A 25 24.12 15.18 -1.75
CA SER A 25 22.99 15.37 -0.83
C SER A 25 21.66 15.20 -1.55
N LEU A 26 21.49 15.82 -2.72
CA LEU A 26 20.27 15.72 -3.50
C LEU A 26 19.96 14.28 -3.93
N LYS A 27 20.98 13.49 -4.30
CA LYS A 27 20.78 12.07 -4.63
C LYS A 27 20.38 11.23 -3.44
N ARG A 28 20.87 11.55 -2.24
CA ARG A 28 20.49 10.87 -1.00
C ARG A 28 19.05 11.19 -0.62
N ASP A 29 18.69 12.46 -0.62
CA ASP A 29 17.32 12.91 -0.34
C ASP A 29 16.32 12.30 -1.34
N LEU A 30 16.72 12.21 -2.62
CA LEU A 30 15.92 11.56 -3.66
C LEU A 30 15.77 10.05 -3.41
N ALA A 31 16.84 9.36 -2.99
CA ALA A 31 16.79 7.93 -2.70
C ALA A 31 15.91 7.64 -1.48
N ASP A 32 16.06 8.42 -0.41
CA ASP A 32 15.25 8.28 0.81
C ASP A 32 13.78 8.63 0.55
N ALA A 33 13.50 9.63 -0.30
CA ALA A 33 12.15 9.95 -0.73
C ALA A 33 11.55 8.84 -1.63
N MET A 34 12.34 8.28 -2.55
CA MET A 34 11.90 7.15 -3.39
C MET A 34 11.59 5.91 -2.55
N GLU A 35 12.42 5.59 -1.56
CA GLU A 35 12.18 4.45 -0.66
C GLU A 35 10.87 4.63 0.13
N GLN A 36 10.66 5.81 0.71
CA GLN A 36 9.40 6.15 1.40
C GLN A 36 8.20 6.06 0.46
N THR A 37 8.27 6.61 -0.75
CA THR A 37 7.17 6.52 -1.72
C THR A 37 6.89 5.08 -2.15
N SER A 38 7.92 4.24 -2.29
CA SER A 38 7.75 2.83 -2.65
C SER A 38 7.07 2.02 -1.55
N ALA A 39 7.41 2.28 -0.28
CA ALA A 39 6.77 1.65 0.86
C ALA A 39 5.29 2.07 0.97
N LEU A 40 5.01 3.38 0.87
CA LEU A 40 3.63 3.88 0.87
C LEU A 40 2.83 3.34 -0.32
N GLN A 41 3.44 3.21 -1.49
CA GLN A 41 2.76 2.70 -2.68
C GLN A 41 2.47 1.19 -2.58
N ALA A 42 3.33 0.42 -1.93
CA ALA A 42 3.05 -0.98 -1.61
C ALA A 42 1.91 -1.11 -0.60
N GLU A 43 1.87 -0.26 0.44
CA GLU A 43 0.81 -0.25 1.44
C GLU A 43 -0.54 0.15 0.82
N ILE A 44 -0.57 1.15 -0.08
CA ILE A 44 -1.77 1.53 -0.83
C ILE A 44 -2.26 0.38 -1.71
N GLN A 45 -1.36 -0.31 -2.42
CA GLN A 45 -1.74 -1.45 -3.27
C GLN A 45 -2.32 -2.60 -2.44
N GLN A 46 -1.72 -2.90 -1.29
CA GLN A 46 -2.24 -3.90 -0.37
C GLN A 46 -3.63 -3.52 0.14
N ALA A 47 -3.80 -2.28 0.61
CA ALA A 47 -5.09 -1.79 1.08
C ALA A 47 -6.17 -1.78 -0.01
N GLN A 48 -5.80 -1.46 -1.25
CA GLN A 48 -6.72 -1.53 -2.40
C GLN A 48 -7.11 -2.98 -2.75
N ALA A 49 -6.17 -3.92 -2.69
CA ALA A 49 -6.46 -5.34 -2.92
C ALA A 49 -7.38 -5.91 -1.82
N GLU A 50 -7.08 -5.62 -0.56
CA GLU A 50 -7.93 -6.01 0.58
C GLU A 50 -9.31 -5.35 0.48
N GLY A 51 -9.37 -4.06 0.11
CA GLY A 51 -10.62 -3.34 -0.10
C GLY A 51 -11.48 -3.94 -1.22
N ALA A 52 -10.88 -4.29 -2.36
CA ALA A 52 -11.58 -4.94 -3.46
C ALA A 52 -12.11 -6.33 -3.07
N GLU A 53 -11.33 -7.13 -2.33
CA GLU A 53 -11.77 -8.44 -1.84
C GLU A 53 -12.93 -8.31 -0.83
N LEU A 54 -12.86 -7.31 0.06
CA LEU A 54 -13.93 -6.99 1.00
C LEU A 54 -15.21 -6.53 0.27
N GLU A 55 -15.07 -5.70 -0.76
CA GLU A 55 -16.19 -5.23 -1.58
C GLU A 55 -16.84 -6.37 -2.36
N GLU A 56 -16.06 -7.28 -2.92
CA GLU A 56 -16.56 -8.50 -3.58
C GLU A 56 -17.33 -9.40 -2.59
N LYS A 57 -16.79 -9.60 -1.38
CA LYS A 57 -17.48 -10.35 -0.32
C LYS A 57 -18.77 -9.68 0.12
N MET A 58 -18.78 -8.35 0.22
CA MET A 58 -19.98 -7.59 0.56
C MET A 58 -21.03 -7.73 -0.53
N GLN A 59 -20.66 -7.58 -1.80
CA GLN A 59 -21.59 -7.76 -2.92
C GLN A 59 -22.13 -9.20 -2.97
N ALA A 60 -21.30 -10.21 -2.72
CA ALA A 60 -21.76 -11.60 -2.64
C ALA A 60 -22.75 -11.81 -1.50
N LEU A 61 -22.52 -11.20 -0.33
CA LEU A 61 -23.43 -11.26 0.82
C LEU A 61 -24.72 -10.44 0.64
N ASP A 62 -24.70 -9.42 -0.20
CA ASP A 62 -25.85 -8.55 -0.52
C ASP A 62 -26.75 -9.15 -1.63
N THR A 63 -26.37 -10.29 -2.21
CA THR A 63 -27.26 -11.08 -3.06
C THR A 63 -28.27 -11.88 -2.23
N ASP A 64 -29.45 -12.16 -2.78
CA ASP A 64 -30.50 -12.95 -2.12
C ASP A 64 -29.98 -14.32 -1.62
N ASP A 65 -29.10 -14.97 -2.39
CA ASP A 65 -28.41 -16.23 -2.01
C ASP A 65 -27.45 -16.05 -0.82
N GLY A 66 -26.75 -14.90 -0.78
CA GLY A 66 -25.85 -14.53 0.31
C GLY A 66 -26.61 -14.26 1.62
N ILE A 67 -27.75 -13.58 1.54
CA ILE A 67 -28.64 -13.32 2.68
C ILE A 67 -29.25 -14.62 3.20
N GLU A 68 -29.72 -15.51 2.32
CA GLU A 68 -30.26 -16.83 2.72
C GLU A 68 -29.19 -17.69 3.42
N SER A 69 -27.97 -17.69 2.88
CA SER A 69 -26.83 -18.41 3.47
C SER A 69 -26.43 -17.86 4.84
N LEU A 70 -26.38 -16.53 4.98
CA LEU A 70 -26.09 -15.87 6.25
C LEU A 70 -27.18 -16.14 7.29
N ALA A 71 -28.46 -16.13 6.87
CA ALA A 71 -29.60 -16.45 7.71
C ALA A 71 -29.58 -17.91 8.18
N LYS A 72 -29.29 -18.87 7.29
CA LYS A 72 -29.08 -20.28 7.62
C LYS A 72 -27.96 -20.47 8.64
N TYR A 73 -26.82 -19.79 8.46
CA TYR A 73 -25.66 -19.94 9.35
C TYR A 73 -25.83 -19.25 10.71
N ARG A 74 -26.28 -17.98 10.73
CA ARG A 74 -26.37 -17.17 11.96
C ARG A 74 -27.64 -17.42 12.76
N LEU A 75 -28.77 -17.64 12.09
CA LEU A 75 -30.07 -17.77 12.73
C LEU A 75 -30.55 -19.22 12.78
N ARG A 76 -29.78 -20.18 12.22
CA ARG A 76 -30.21 -21.58 12.03
C ARG A 76 -31.59 -21.64 11.38
N LEU A 77 -31.86 -20.71 10.46
CA LEU A 77 -33.09 -20.70 9.69
C LEU A 77 -33.07 -21.92 8.77
N ILE A 78 -34.14 -22.71 8.86
CA ILE A 78 -34.32 -23.94 8.09
C ILE A 78 -35.26 -23.57 6.95
N GLY A 79 -34.91 -23.92 5.72
CA GLY A 79 -35.81 -23.71 4.59
C GLY A 79 -37.13 -24.46 4.81
N SER A 80 -38.25 -23.93 4.31
CA SER A 80 -39.58 -24.56 4.49
C SER A 80 -39.64 -26.02 3.99
N ASP A 81 -38.74 -26.41 3.09
CA ASP A 81 -38.65 -27.75 2.49
C ASP A 81 -37.55 -28.66 3.10
N GLU A 82 -36.81 -28.21 4.12
CA GLU A 82 -35.71 -28.98 4.73
C GLU A 82 -36.17 -29.84 5.92
N LYS A 83 -35.86 -31.15 5.87
CA LYS A 83 -36.12 -32.10 6.97
C LYS A 83 -34.87 -32.27 7.83
N ILE A 84 -34.93 -31.81 9.09
CA ILE A 84 -33.85 -32.00 10.06
C ILE A 84 -34.08 -33.23 10.93
N PHE A 85 -33.09 -34.12 10.97
CA PHE A 85 -33.04 -35.23 11.92
C PHE A 85 -32.10 -34.83 13.07
N ARG A 86 -32.66 -34.66 14.27
CA ARG A 86 -31.88 -34.42 15.48
C ARG A 86 -31.65 -35.78 16.15
N ASP A 87 -30.40 -36.24 16.24
CA ASP A 87 -30.09 -37.46 16.98
C ASP A 87 -30.24 -37.15 18.48
N ILE A 88 -31.23 -37.79 19.11
CA ILE A 88 -31.53 -37.65 20.54
C ILE A 88 -30.90 -38.77 21.38
N ARG A 89 -29.92 -39.50 20.84
CA ARG A 89 -29.15 -40.46 21.63
C ARG A 89 -27.96 -39.79 22.31
N GLY A 90 -28.27 -39.19 23.46
CA GLY A 90 -27.36 -38.93 24.57
C GLY A 90 -27.95 -39.51 25.83
#